data_AF-A0A7U7J440-F1
#
_entry.id   AF-A0A7U7J440-F1
#
_cell.length_a   1.000
_cell.length_b   1.000
_cell.length_c   1.000
_cell.angle_alpha   90.00
_cell.angle_beta   90.00
_cell.angle_gamma   90.00
#
_symmetry.space_group_name_H-M   'P 1'
#
loop_
_entity.id
_entity.type
_entity.pdbx_description
1 polymer ?
#
loop_
_entity_poly.entity_id
_entity_poly.type
_entity_poly.pdbx_seq_one_letter_code
_entity_poly.pdbx_strand_id
1 'polypeptide(L)'
;MTWTKEIPFKRYPSDLTDEEWEVVEAILNEVDLYTTGRPRKVDLREILNAIYYLNKTGCPWRYLPTDFPSYHRVSDYYQKWLRQKVWEKMNTAIRQKVRKGSGRTENPSAGIIDSQTVKGTPESTLESGFDGNKKIKGRKRPIIVLPIVIYTL
;
A
#
# COMPACT_ATOMS: atom_id res chain seq x y z
N MET A 1 -31.69 10.10 -7.32
CA MET A 1 -30.52 10.70 -6.66
C MET A 1 -29.28 10.19 -7.37
N THR A 2 -28.91 10.90 -8.44
CA THR A 2 -27.75 10.63 -9.28
C THR A 2 -26.52 11.16 -8.58
N TRP A 3 -25.60 10.27 -8.21
CA TRP A 3 -24.31 10.67 -7.63
C TRP A 3 -23.36 11.05 -8.75
N THR A 4 -23.51 12.25 -9.30
CA THR A 4 -22.41 12.92 -10.02
C THR A 4 -21.63 13.72 -9.00
N LYS A 5 -20.64 13.08 -8.37
CA LYS A 5 -19.58 13.81 -7.68
C LYS A 5 -18.42 13.90 -8.66
N GLU A 6 -18.34 15.03 -9.35
CA GLU A 6 -17.05 15.50 -9.85
C GLU A 6 -16.10 15.49 -8.65
N ILE A 7 -15.09 14.62 -8.70
CA ILE A 7 -14.11 14.46 -7.63
C ILE A 7 -13.22 15.71 -7.70
N PRO A 8 -13.25 16.59 -6.69
CA PRO A 8 -12.43 17.79 -6.74
C PRO A 8 -10.95 17.42 -6.70
N PHE A 9 -10.16 18.24 -7.40
CA PHE A 9 -8.70 18.26 -7.44
C PHE A 9 -8.09 17.91 -6.07
N LYS A 10 -7.36 16.78 -6.02
CA LYS A 10 -6.50 16.25 -4.93
C LYS A 10 -6.80 16.81 -3.52
N ARG A 11 -7.54 16.06 -2.65
CA ARG A 11 -7.87 16.50 -1.27
C ARG A 11 -6.64 16.49 -0.37
N TYR A 12 -5.87 15.42 -0.43
CA TYR A 12 -4.67 15.23 0.37
C TYR A 12 -3.44 15.01 -0.53
N PRO A 13 -2.23 15.44 -0.12
CA PRO A 13 -1.02 15.18 -0.89
C PRO A 13 -0.76 13.69 -1.17
N SER A 14 -1.28 12.81 -0.31
CA SER A 14 -1.23 11.35 -0.41
C SER A 14 -2.21 10.74 -1.42
N ASP A 15 -3.15 11.52 -1.95
CA ASP A 15 -4.13 11.01 -2.91
C ASP A 15 -3.47 10.70 -4.25
N LEU A 16 -4.00 9.68 -4.93
CA LEU A 16 -3.58 9.35 -6.29
C LEU A 16 -4.04 10.42 -7.28
N THR A 17 -3.13 10.80 -8.18
CA THR A 17 -3.48 11.53 -9.40
C THR A 17 -4.35 10.67 -10.31
N ASP A 18 -5.03 11.31 -11.28
CA ASP A 18 -5.87 10.57 -12.23
C ASP A 18 -5.04 9.60 -13.08
N GLU A 19 -3.85 10.01 -13.51
CA GLU A 19 -2.91 9.17 -14.27
C GLU A 19 -2.44 7.94 -13.46
N GLU A 20 -2.10 8.14 -12.18
CA GLU A 20 -1.73 7.02 -11.31
C GLU A 20 -2.92 6.10 -11.04
N TRP A 21 -4.11 6.69 -10.89
CA TRP A 21 -5.35 5.94 -10.69
C TRP A 21 -5.66 5.03 -11.87
N GLU A 22 -5.56 5.50 -13.11
CA GLU A 22 -5.80 4.67 -14.30
C GLU A 22 -4.92 3.42 -14.33
N VAL A 23 -3.65 3.56 -13.95
CA VAL A 23 -2.71 2.43 -13.89
C VAL A 23 -3.11 1.43 -12.80
N VAL A 24 -3.48 1.94 -11.62
CA VAL A 24 -3.86 1.12 -10.45
C VAL A 24 -5.22 0.46 -10.66
N GLU A 25 -6.18 1.17 -11.23
CA GLU A 25 -7.54 0.69 -11.52
C GLU A 25 -7.50 -0.50 -12.48
N ALA A 26 -6.71 -0.43 -13.55
CA ALA A 26 -6.54 -1.55 -14.47
C ALA A 26 -6.03 -2.80 -13.74
N ILE A 27 -5.04 -2.65 -12.85
CA ILE A 27 -4.48 -3.76 -12.06
C ILE A 27 -5.49 -4.28 -11.04
N LEU A 28 -6.24 -3.40 -10.38
CA LEU A 28 -7.28 -3.79 -9.43
C LEU A 28 -8.42 -4.55 -10.09
N ASN A 29 -8.80 -4.17 -11.31
CA ASN A 29 -9.82 -4.88 -12.08
C ASN A 29 -9.37 -6.29 -12.46
N GLU A 30 -8.09 -6.50 -12.73
CA GLU A 30 -7.51 -7.84 -12.98
C GLU A 30 -7.40 -8.69 -11.70
N VAL A 31 -7.09 -8.06 -10.56
CA VAL A 31 -6.72 -8.76 -9.33
C VAL A 31 -7.89 -8.96 -8.36
N ASP A 32 -8.80 -8.00 -8.27
CA ASP A 32 -10.05 -8.05 -7.48
C ASP A 32 -11.26 -8.12 -8.43
N LEU A 33 -11.24 -9.14 -9.29
CA LEU A 33 -12.32 -9.47 -10.21
C LEU A 33 -13.66 -9.50 -9.45
N TYR A 34 -14.60 -8.71 -9.94
CA TYR A 34 -15.95 -8.73 -9.43
C TYR A 34 -16.65 -9.99 -9.96
N THR A 35 -16.50 -11.12 -9.27
CA THR A 35 -16.91 -12.41 -9.81
C THR A 35 -18.41 -12.69 -9.64
N THR A 36 -19.09 -12.25 -8.57
CA THR A 36 -20.55 -12.41 -8.39
C THR A 36 -21.09 -11.54 -7.24
N GLY A 37 -22.31 -10.96 -7.34
CA GLY A 37 -23.06 -10.42 -6.19
C GLY A 37 -23.77 -9.07 -6.40
N ARG A 38 -24.00 -8.33 -5.30
CA ARG A 38 -24.55 -6.95 -5.29
C ARG A 38 -23.46 -5.96 -5.72
N PRO A 39 -23.72 -5.05 -6.68
CA PRO A 39 -22.71 -4.16 -7.22
C PRO A 39 -21.99 -3.38 -6.11
N ARG A 40 -20.67 -3.21 -6.27
CA ARG A 40 -19.85 -2.42 -5.33
C ARG A 40 -20.42 -1.00 -5.30
N LYS A 41 -20.87 -0.56 -4.12
CA LYS A 41 -21.35 0.82 -3.89
C LYS A 41 -20.25 1.78 -3.44
N VAL A 42 -19.05 1.27 -3.23
CA VAL A 42 -17.93 2.00 -2.65
C VAL A 42 -16.93 2.27 -3.77
N ASP A 43 -16.49 3.52 -3.86
CA ASP A 43 -15.41 3.91 -4.75
C ASP A 43 -14.08 3.35 -4.22
N LEU A 44 -13.41 2.52 -5.04
CA LEU A 44 -12.14 1.90 -4.68
C LEU A 44 -11.00 2.92 -4.61
N ARG A 45 -11.09 4.02 -5.36
CA ARG A 45 -10.11 5.11 -5.33
C ARG A 45 -10.08 5.76 -3.96
N GLU A 46 -11.25 6.06 -3.40
CA GLU A 46 -11.39 6.65 -2.07
C GLU A 46 -10.90 5.69 -0.97
N ILE A 47 -11.10 4.38 -1.14
CA ILE A 47 -10.54 3.37 -0.21
C ILE A 47 -9.01 3.36 -0.28
N LEU A 48 -8.43 3.39 -1.48
CA LEU A 48 -6.98 3.44 -1.66
C LEU A 48 -6.37 4.75 -1.13
N ASN A 49 -6.97 5.89 -1.44
CA ASN A 49 -6.54 7.19 -0.93
C ASN A 49 -6.57 7.22 0.60
N ALA A 50 -7.60 6.67 1.24
CA ALA A 50 -7.66 6.55 2.70
C ALA A 50 -6.52 5.67 3.26
N ILE A 51 -6.19 4.56 2.58
CA ILE A 51 -5.09 3.67 2.98
C ILE A 51 -3.73 4.36 2.80
N TYR A 52 -3.54 5.11 1.71
CA TYR A 52 -2.32 5.90 1.49
C TYR A 52 -2.19 7.03 2.50
N TYR A 53 -3.28 7.70 2.85
CA TYR A 53 -3.30 8.70 3.91
C TYR A 53 -2.87 8.10 5.25
N LEU A 54 -3.44 6.94 5.64
CA LEU A 54 -3.06 6.22 6.86
C LEU A 54 -1.58 5.83 6.86
N ASN A 55 -1.07 5.33 5.72
CA ASN A 55 0.33 4.92 5.60
C ASN A 55 1.27 6.13 5.68
N LYS A 56 0.92 7.25 5.03
CA LYS A 56 1.74 8.46 5.01
C LYS A 56 1.79 9.17 6.36
N THR A 57 0.66 9.25 7.05
CA THR A 57 0.54 9.98 8.32
C THR A 57 0.81 9.11 9.55
N GLY A 58 0.66 7.79 9.42
CA GLY A 58 0.72 6.85 10.54
C GLY A 58 -0.40 7.03 11.56
N CYS A 59 -1.48 7.74 11.22
CA CYS A 59 -2.55 7.99 12.17
C CYS A 59 -3.34 6.71 12.49
N PRO A 60 -3.90 6.58 13.72
CA PRO A 60 -4.77 5.46 14.04
C PRO A 60 -6.00 5.43 13.13
N TRP A 61 -6.51 4.25 12.78
CA TRP A 61 -7.71 4.08 11.94
C TRP A 61 -8.92 4.92 12.37
N ARG A 62 -9.12 5.09 13.69
CA ARG A 62 -10.23 5.89 14.24
C ARG A 62 -10.08 7.40 14.05
N TYR A 63 -8.87 7.85 13.72
CA TYR A 63 -8.52 9.25 13.46
C TYR A 63 -8.50 9.54 11.95
N LEU A 64 -8.96 8.60 11.12
CA LEU A 64 -9.13 8.85 9.70
C LEU A 64 -10.11 10.05 9.52
N PRO A 65 -9.75 11.05 8.69
CA PRO A 65 -10.63 12.18 8.41
C PRO A 65 -12.03 11.75 7.96
N THR A 66 -13.04 12.51 8.34
CA THR A 66 -14.45 12.24 8.02
C THR A 66 -14.77 12.37 6.53
N ASP A 67 -13.88 12.97 5.75
CA ASP A 67 -14.02 13.12 4.30
C ASP A 67 -13.78 11.81 3.54
N PHE A 68 -13.11 10.84 4.19
CA PHE A 68 -12.91 9.51 3.65
C PHE A 68 -14.10 8.58 3.95
N PRO A 69 -14.22 7.45 3.24
CA PRO A 69 -15.14 6.39 3.64
C PRO A 69 -14.91 5.97 5.10
N SER A 70 -15.98 5.57 5.79
CA SER A 70 -15.91 5.11 7.19
C SER A 70 -14.74 4.14 7.40
N TYR A 71 -13.95 4.37 8.45
CA TYR A 71 -12.74 3.58 8.75
C TYR A 71 -13.02 2.08 8.84
N HIS A 72 -14.23 1.67 9.25
CA HIS A 72 -14.66 0.27 9.24
C HIS A 72 -14.59 -0.32 7.83
N ARG A 73 -15.14 0.39 6.84
CA ARG A 73 -15.11 -0.03 5.44
C ARG A 73 -13.69 -0.08 4.91
N VAL A 74 -12.88 0.94 5.20
CA VAL A 74 -11.47 0.98 4.77
C VAL A 74 -10.71 -0.22 5.35
N SER A 75 -10.89 -0.51 6.64
CA SER A 75 -10.30 -1.67 7.31
C SER A 75 -10.78 -2.99 6.70
N ASP A 76 -12.08 -3.14 6.41
CA ASP A 76 -12.64 -4.36 5.82
C ASP A 76 -12.03 -4.65 4.44
N TYR A 77 -11.91 -3.62 3.60
CA TYR A 77 -11.26 -3.73 2.29
C TYR A 77 -9.77 -4.03 2.43
N TYR A 78 -9.08 -3.35 3.34
CA TYR A 78 -7.66 -3.59 3.60
C TYR A 78 -7.41 -5.06 4.00
N GLN A 79 -8.21 -5.58 4.94
CA GLN A 79 -8.10 -6.98 5.36
C GLN A 79 -8.51 -7.96 4.26
N LYS A 80 -9.55 -7.65 3.47
CA LYS A 80 -9.95 -8.45 2.31
C LYS A 80 -8.79 -8.57 1.32
N TRP A 81 -8.16 -7.45 0.98
CA TRP A 81 -7.05 -7.40 0.04
C TRP A 81 -5.79 -8.09 0.56
N LEU A 82 -5.52 -8.02 1.87
CA LEU A 82 -4.48 -8.83 2.51
C LEU A 82 -4.74 -10.33 2.35
N ARG A 83 -5.96 -10.81 2.65
CA ARG A 83 -6.30 -12.24 2.52
C ARG A 83 -6.22 -12.74 1.08
N GLN A 84 -6.58 -11.90 0.12
CA GLN A 84 -6.57 -12.23 -1.31
C GLN A 84 -5.22 -11.99 -2.00
N LYS A 85 -4.21 -11.54 -1.24
CA LYS A 85 -2.88 -11.18 -1.73
C LYS A 85 -2.89 -10.13 -2.84
N VAL A 86 -3.85 -9.20 -2.78
CA VAL A 86 -4.03 -8.14 -3.79
C VAL A 86 -2.84 -7.19 -3.76
N TRP A 87 -2.33 -6.86 -2.57
CA TRP A 87 -1.16 -6.00 -2.41
C TRP A 87 0.09 -6.59 -3.03
N GLU A 88 0.39 -7.88 -2.85
CA GLU A 88 1.55 -8.51 -3.48
C GLU A 88 1.40 -8.56 -5.01
N LYS A 89 0.20 -8.88 -5.51
CA LYS A 89 -0.09 -8.91 -6.95
C LYS A 89 0.03 -7.51 -7.56
N MET A 90 -0.53 -6.50 -6.91
CA MET A 90 -0.47 -5.11 -7.36
C MET A 90 0.98 -4.60 -7.40
N ASN A 91 1.75 -4.82 -6.33
CA ASN A 91 3.17 -4.48 -6.30
C ASN A 91 3.95 -5.22 -7.39
N THR A 92 3.63 -6.48 -7.65
CA THR A 92 4.27 -7.27 -8.72
C THR A 92 3.97 -6.67 -10.09
N ALA A 93 2.71 -6.33 -10.37
CA ALA A 93 2.28 -5.74 -11.64
C ALA A 93 2.91 -4.35 -11.87
N ILE A 94 2.88 -3.48 -10.86
CA ILE A 94 3.53 -2.16 -10.91
C ILE A 94 5.04 -2.33 -11.16
N ARG A 95 5.69 -3.22 -10.39
CA ARG A 95 7.11 -3.52 -10.57
C ARG A 95 7.38 -3.93 -12.02
N GLN A 96 6.68 -4.93 -12.55
CA GLN A 96 6.86 -5.42 -13.92
C GLN A 96 6.71 -4.30 -14.97
N LYS A 97 5.71 -3.42 -14.82
CA LYS A 97 5.53 -2.24 -15.70
C LYS A 97 6.74 -1.30 -15.63
N VAL A 98 7.21 -0.94 -14.43
CA VAL A 98 8.39 -0.08 -14.24
C VAL A 98 9.66 -0.71 -14.80
N ARG A 99 9.84 -2.04 -14.64
CA ARG A 99 10.99 -2.77 -15.20
C ARG A 99 10.99 -2.70 -16.73
N LYS A 100 9.85 -2.97 -17.36
CA LYS A 100 9.67 -2.87 -18.81
C LYS A 100 9.96 -1.46 -19.34
N GLY A 101 9.40 -0.44 -18.69
CA GLY A 101 9.65 0.97 -19.05
C GLY A 101 11.13 1.36 -18.95
N SER A 102 11.89 0.70 -18.06
CA SER A 102 13.33 0.90 -17.91
C SER A 102 14.18 0.02 -18.84
N GLY A 103 13.58 -0.68 -19.82
CA GLY A 103 14.28 -1.57 -20.75
C GLY A 103 14.80 -2.87 -20.11
N ARG A 104 14.26 -3.28 -18.95
CA ARG A 104 14.68 -4.48 -18.20
C ARG A 104 13.63 -5.60 -18.31
N THR A 105 14.06 -6.84 -18.08
CA THR A 105 13.17 -8.02 -18.00
C THR A 105 12.15 -7.87 -16.88
N GLU A 106 10.95 -8.41 -17.04
CA GLU A 106 9.85 -8.31 -16.05
C GLU A 106 10.20 -8.88 -14.67
N ASN A 107 10.90 -10.01 -14.66
CA ASN A 107 11.32 -10.69 -13.45
C ASN A 107 12.75 -10.29 -13.10
N PRO A 108 13.01 -9.82 -11.86
CA PRO A 108 14.35 -9.53 -11.41
C PRO A 108 15.18 -10.82 -11.32
N SER A 109 16.43 -10.74 -11.78
CA SER A 109 17.41 -11.82 -11.64
C SER A 109 18.10 -11.85 -10.28
N ALA A 110 17.97 -10.78 -9.48
CA ALA A 110 18.55 -10.65 -8.14
C ALA A 110 17.60 -9.88 -7.21
N GLY A 111 17.63 -10.18 -5.91
CA GLY A 111 16.94 -9.44 -4.85
C GLY A 111 17.94 -8.91 -3.83
N ILE A 112 17.77 -7.67 -3.37
CA ILE A 112 18.57 -7.10 -2.28
C ILE A 112 17.85 -7.43 -0.98
N ILE A 113 18.55 -7.95 0.02
CA ILE A 113 17.97 -8.13 1.36
C ILE A 113 18.52 -7.01 2.22
N ASP A 114 17.66 -6.06 2.58
CA ASP A 114 18.00 -5.06 3.58
C ASP A 114 17.45 -5.46 4.95
N SER A 115 18.15 -5.09 6.02
CA SER A 115 17.66 -5.34 7.38
C SER A 115 17.24 -4.04 8.04
N GLN A 116 15.92 -3.89 8.24
CA GLN A 116 15.39 -2.79 9.02
C GLN A 116 15.41 -3.18 10.51
N THR A 117 16.00 -2.33 11.34
CA THR A 117 15.99 -2.50 12.79
C THR A 117 14.92 -1.59 13.35
N VAL A 118 13.91 -2.18 13.98
CA VAL A 118 12.80 -1.43 14.59
C VAL A 118 12.96 -1.45 16.10
N LYS A 119 12.83 -0.27 16.73
CA LYS A 119 12.95 -0.11 18.17
C LYS A 119 11.90 -1.00 18.87
N GLY A 120 12.35 -1.87 19.76
CA GLY A 120 11.48 -2.74 20.54
C GLY A 120 10.86 -1.98 21.70
N THR A 121 9.65 -2.36 22.12
CA THR A 121 9.11 -1.96 23.43
C THR A 121 9.75 -2.82 24.53
N PRO A 122 9.73 -2.39 25.81
CA PRO A 122 10.29 -3.17 26.92
C PRO A 122 9.70 -4.59 27.03
N GLU A 123 8.47 -4.83 26.56
CA GLU A 123 7.87 -6.17 26.59
C GLU A 123 8.41 -7.10 25.49
N SER A 124 9.04 -6.56 24.44
CA SER A 124 9.58 -7.33 23.31
C SER A 124 11.00 -7.89 23.54
N THR A 125 11.46 -7.88 24.79
CA THR A 125 12.88 -8.04 25.13
C THR A 125 13.47 -9.40 24.76
N LEU A 126 12.65 -10.47 24.76
CA LEU A 126 13.13 -11.85 24.52
C LEU A 126 13.64 -12.10 23.09
N GLU A 127 13.14 -11.37 22.08
CA GLU A 127 13.58 -11.49 20.67
C GLU A 127 14.30 -10.23 20.15
N SER A 128 14.77 -9.36 21.06
CA SER A 128 15.40 -8.08 20.71
C SER A 128 16.90 -8.08 21.00
N GLY A 129 17.69 -7.54 20.07
CA GLY A 129 19.15 -7.36 20.21
C GLY A 129 19.54 -5.88 20.15
N PHE A 130 20.79 -5.58 20.49
CA PHE A 130 21.34 -4.23 20.28
C PHE A 130 22.02 -4.16 18.91
N ASP A 131 21.56 -3.26 18.05
CA ASP A 131 22.20 -2.97 16.76
C ASP A 131 23.26 -1.88 16.97
N GLY A 132 24.54 -2.28 16.97
CA GLY A 132 25.66 -1.36 17.18
C GLY A 132 25.85 -0.32 16.06
N ASN A 133 25.39 -0.61 14.84
CA ASN A 133 25.47 0.34 13.73
C ASN A 133 24.44 1.46 13.89
N LYS A 134 23.20 1.08 14.21
CA LYS A 134 22.09 2.04 14.40
C LYS A 134 21.95 2.55 15.84
N LYS A 135 22.75 2.01 16.78
CA LYS A 135 22.72 2.25 18.23
C LYS A 135 21.33 2.13 18.85
N ILE A 136 20.52 1.19 18.35
CA ILE A 136 19.15 0.95 18.82
C ILE A 136 18.99 -0.46 19.36
N LYS A 137 18.31 -0.58 20.51
CA LYS A 137 17.82 -1.85 21.03
C LYS A 137 16.50 -2.18 20.34
N GLY A 138 16.45 -3.28 19.61
CA GLY A 138 15.31 -3.58 18.77
C GLY A 138 15.38 -4.92 18.07
N ARG A 139 14.36 -5.19 17.27
CA ARG A 139 14.26 -6.42 16.48
C ARG A 139 14.69 -6.12 15.05
N LYS A 140 15.61 -6.91 14.52
CA LYS A 140 15.95 -6.90 13.10
C LYS A 140 14.84 -7.60 12.31
N ARG A 141 14.39 -6.95 11.25
CA ARG A 141 13.39 -7.44 10.30
C ARG A 141 14.08 -7.49 8.93
N PRO A 142 14.35 -8.69 8.37
CA PRO A 142 14.84 -8.77 7.00
C PRO A 142 13.71 -8.38 6.06
N ILE A 143 13.95 -7.39 5.20
CA ILE A 143 13.06 -6.95 4.13
C ILE A 143 13.77 -7.27 2.82
N ILE A 144 13.14 -8.10 1.99
CA ILE A 144 13.63 -8.32 0.64
C ILE A 144 13.17 -7.14 -0.21
N VAL A 145 14.10 -6.29 -0.59
CA VAL A 145 13.90 -5.16 -1.50
C VAL A 145 14.40 -5.60 -2.87
N LEU A 146 13.52 -5.68 -3.86
CA LEU A 146 13.95 -6.03 -5.20
C LEU A 146 14.54 -4.78 -5.88
N PRO A 147 15.69 -4.89 -6.55
CA PRO A 147 16.34 -3.77 -7.22
C PRO A 147 15.52 -3.40 -8.45
N ILE A 148 14.47 -2.62 -8.24
CA ILE A 148 14.01 -1.59 -9.15
C ILE A 148 13.24 -0.54 -8.35
N VAL A 149 13.86 0.63 -8.32
CA VAL A 149 13.31 1.96 -8.08
C VAL A 149 12.95 2.27 -6.63
N ILE A 150 13.94 2.89 -5.96
CA ILE A 150 13.72 4.01 -5.04
C ILE A 150 13.19 5.15 -5.90
N TYR A 151 11.87 5.35 -5.94
CA TYR A 151 11.27 6.67 -6.05
C TYR A 151 10.07 6.66 -5.12
N THR A 152 10.18 7.42 -4.05
CA THR A 152 9.07 7.89 -3.24
C THR A 152 8.08 8.60 -4.15
N LEU A 153 6.89 8.02 -4.30
CA LEU A 153 5.65 8.77 -4.45
C LEU A 153 4.99 8.81 -3.06
#